data_AF-A0A0N8T957-F1
#
_entry.id   AF-A0A0N8T957-F1
#
_cell.length_a   1.000
_cell.length_b   1.000
_cell.length_c   1.000
_cell.angle_alpha   90.00
_cell.angle_beta   90.00
_cell.angle_gamma   90.00
#
_symmetry.space_group_name_H-M   'P 1'
#
loop_
_entity.id
_entity.type
_entity.pdbx_description
1 polymer ?
#
loop_
_entity_poly.entity_id
_entity_poly.type
_entity_poly.pdbx_seq_one_letter_code
_entity_poly.pdbx_strand_id
1 'polypeptide(L)' 'MPGETTGDTGHILPDEDFFMMFDWWADKAPPRCIDITPKWGSTIDIYLDDIGRIDTAKTAPEVIARLKQCPGRPDPFEP' A
#
# COMPACT_ATOMS: atom_id res chain seq x y z
N MET A 1 9.69 5.85 18.60
CA MET A 1 8.39 6.55 18.56
C MET A 1 7.63 6.00 17.36
N PRO A 2 6.30 5.85 17.37
CA PRO A 2 5.58 5.41 16.17
C PRO A 2 5.58 6.55 15.14
N GLY A 3 6.05 6.29 13.93
CA GLY A 3 6.16 7.28 12.84
C GLY A 3 7.60 7.45 12.36
N GLU A 4 8.14 6.42 11.71
CA GLU A 4 9.38 6.54 10.93
C GLU A 4 8.99 6.73 9.47
N THR A 5 9.46 7.80 8.84
CA THR A 5 9.27 8.05 7.41
C THR A 5 10.52 7.59 6.67
N THR A 6 10.38 6.58 5.82
CA THR A 6 11.39 6.25 4.81
C THR A 6 10.98 6.87 3.49
N GLY A 7 11.87 7.65 2.88
CA GLY A 7 11.66 8.25 1.56
C GLY A 7 12.89 8.02 0.69
N ASP A 8 12.68 7.68 -0.57
CA ASP A 8 13.72 7.63 -1.59
C ASP A 8 13.44 8.71 -2.65
N THR A 9 14.49 9.35 -3.16
CA THR A 9 14.40 10.39 -4.21
C THR A 9 15.18 9.93 -5.43
N GLY A 10 14.47 9.43 -6.43
CA GLY A 10 15.02 8.98 -7.70
C GLY A 10 14.17 9.41 -8.89
N HIS A 11 14.77 9.48 -10.08
CA HIS A 11 14.02 9.61 -11.34
C HIS A 11 13.31 8.30 -11.66
N ILE A 12 12.21 8.04 -10.97
CA ILE A 12 11.21 7.07 -11.39
C ILE A 12 10.45 7.76 -12.51
N LEU A 13 10.78 7.43 -13.77
CA LEU A 13 9.99 7.81 -14.94
C LEU A 13 8.85 6.79 -15.02
N PRO A 14 7.65 7.08 -14.50
CA PRO A 14 6.57 6.13 -14.54
C PRO A 14 6.01 6.13 -15.97
N ASP A 15 6.06 4.99 -16.64
CA ASP A 15 5.26 4.73 -17.83
C ASP A 15 3.87 4.21 -17.45
N GLU A 16 3.04 3.86 -18.43
CA GLU A 16 1.68 3.37 -18.20
C GLU A 16 1.63 2.02 -17.46
N ASP A 17 2.74 1.28 -17.48
CA ASP A 17 2.91 -0.01 -16.80
C ASP A 17 3.54 0.15 -15.41
N PHE A 18 3.85 1.38 -14.98
CA PHE A 18 4.47 1.62 -13.69
C PHE A 18 3.52 1.28 -12.52
N PHE A 19 4.03 0.50 -11.58
CA PHE A 19 3.38 0.22 -10.30
C PHE A 19 4.40 0.24 -9.17
N MET A 20 3.91 0.52 -7.97
CA MET A 20 4.66 0.35 -6.73
C MET A 20 4.11 -0.85 -5.99
N MET A 21 5.02 -1.69 -5.48
CA MET A 21 4.70 -2.79 -4.58
C MET A 21 5.09 -2.37 -3.17
N PHE A 22 4.15 -2.48 -2.23
CA PHE A 22 4.41 -2.25 -0.82
C PHE A 22 4.24 -3.58 -0.08
N ASP A 23 5.33 -4.08 0.48
CA ASP A 23 5.34 -5.18 1.43
C ASP A 23 5.49 -4.64 2.86
N TRP A 24 4.69 -5.15 3.79
CA TRP A 24 4.87 -4.86 5.21
C TRP A 24 4.55 -6.05 6.11
N TRP A 25 5.08 -5.99 7.33
CA TRP A 25 4.90 -6.98 8.38
C TRP A 25 4.33 -6.29 9.62
N ALA A 26 3.36 -6.93 10.26
CA ALA A 26 2.83 -6.53 11.55
C ALA A 26 2.88 -7.71 12.51
N ASP A 27 3.12 -7.46 13.79
CA ASP A 27 3.37 -8.50 14.81
C ASP A 27 2.25 -9.55 14.91
N LYS A 28 1.02 -9.16 14.57
CA LYS A 28 -0.20 -9.99 14.70
C LYS A 28 -0.82 -10.39 13.35
N ALA A 29 -0.19 -10.05 12.22
CA ALA A 29 -0.72 -10.39 10.90
C ALA A 29 0.33 -11.06 10.02
N PRO A 30 -0.09 -11.96 9.12
CA PRO A 30 0.76 -12.45 8.05
C PRO A 30 1.36 -11.28 7.25
N PRO A 31 2.54 -11.46 6.63
CA PRO A 31 3.10 -10.46 5.73
C PRO A 31 2.08 -10.08 4.66
N ARG A 32 1.84 -8.78 4.49
CA ARG A 32 0.90 -8.25 3.50
C ARG A 32 1.64 -7.56 2.38
N CYS A 33 1.01 -7.57 1.21
CA CYS A 33 1.55 -6.99 0.00
C CYS A 33 0.41 -6.39 -0.82
N ILE A 34 0.63 -5.17 -1.30
CA ILE A 34 -0.24 -4.52 -2.28
C ILE A 34 0.55 -3.92 -3.42
N ASP A 35 -0.03 -4.02 -4.61
CA ASP A 35 0.40 -3.29 -5.79
C ASP A 35 -0.51 -2.09 -6.00
N ILE A 36 0.10 -0.94 -6.30
CA ILE A 36 -0.64 0.27 -6.62
C ILE A 36 0.05 1.03 -7.76
N THR A 37 -0.73 1.39 -8.78
CA THR A 37 -0.28 2.32 -9.82
C THR A 37 -0.50 3.74 -9.31
N PRO A 38 0.55 4.52 -9.00
CA PRO A 38 0.39 5.88 -8.50
C PRO A 38 -0.17 6.82 -9.58
N LYS A 39 -0.80 7.92 -9.15
CA LYS A 39 -1.20 9.00 -10.05
C LYS A 39 -0.13 10.09 -9.96
N TRP A 40 0.34 10.56 -11.11
CA TRP A 40 1.35 11.61 -11.16
C TRP A 40 0.86 12.86 -10.42
N GLY A 41 1.73 13.45 -9.59
CA GLY A 41 1.43 14.65 -8.82
C GLY A 41 0.42 14.49 -7.68
N SER A 42 0.08 13.26 -7.28
CA SER A 42 -0.84 12.98 -6.18
C SER A 42 -0.15 12.21 -5.06
N THR A 43 -0.34 12.63 -3.81
CA THR A 43 -0.01 11.82 -2.62
C THR A 43 -1.05 10.71 -2.48
N ILE A 44 -0.61 9.53 -2.03
CA ILE A 44 -1.49 8.40 -1.73
C ILE A 44 -1.28 8.03 -0.28
N ASP A 45 -2.34 8.17 0.51
CA ASP A 45 -2.34 7.80 1.92
C ASP A 45 -3.02 6.44 2.08
N ILE A 46 -2.29 5.47 2.64
CA ILE A 46 -2.77 4.13 2.98
C ILE A 46 -2.60 3.97 4.48
N TYR A 47 -3.71 3.80 5.20
CA TYR A 47 -3.70 3.66 6.65
C TYR A 47 -3.78 2.19 7.04
N LEU A 48 -3.02 1.81 8.06
CA LEU A 48 -3.08 0.47 8.66
C LEU A 48 -3.86 0.51 9.97
N ASP A 49 -4.65 -0.53 10.24
CA ASP A 49 -5.37 -0.74 11.49
C ASP A 49 -4.43 -1.26 12.61
N ASP A 50 -4.99 -1.54 13.79
CA ASP A 50 -4.26 -1.97 14.99
C ASP A 50 -3.63 -3.38 14.88
N ILE A 51 -3.99 -4.14 13.84
CA ILE A 51 -3.44 -5.45 13.53
C ILE A 51 -2.64 -5.45 12.22
N GLY A 52 -2.46 -4.30 11.58
CA GLY A 52 -1.65 -4.14 10.36
C GLY A 52 -2.35 -4.51 9.06
N ARG A 53 -3.69 -4.54 9.03
CA ARG A 53 -4.49 -4.60 7.80
C ARG A 53 -4.78 -3.20 7.30
N ILE A 54 -5.22 -3.07 6.05
CA ILE A 54 -5.64 -1.78 5.51
C ILE A 54 -6.91 -1.31 6.23
N ASP A 55 -6.85 -0.14 6.86
CA ASP A 55 -7.99 0.51 7.48
C ASP A 55 -8.86 1.14 6.40
N THR A 56 -9.92 0.43 6.01
CA THR A 56 -10.87 0.86 4.97
C THR A 56 -11.79 2.01 5.42
N ALA A 57 -11.81 2.32 6.73
CA ALA A 57 -12.55 3.47 7.25
C ALA A 57 -11.75 4.77 7.16
N LYS A 58 -10.40 4.69 7.17
CA LYS A 58 -9.50 5.86 7.03
C LYS A 58 -8.90 6.02 5.64
N THR A 59 -8.70 4.93 4.91
CA THR A 59 -8.17 4.96 3.55
C THR A 59 -9.28 5.37 2.58
N ALA A 60 -9.01 6.35 1.70
CA ALA A 60 -10.02 6.87 0.81
C ALA A 60 -10.54 5.79 -0.17
N PRO A 61 -11.86 5.71 -0.45
CA PRO A 61 -12.43 4.68 -1.33
C PRO A 61 -11.80 4.63 -2.73
N GLU A 62 -11.43 5.77 -3.29
CA GLU A 62 -10.76 5.88 -4.59
C GLU A 62 -9.32 5.33 -4.56
N VAL A 63 -8.67 5.33 -3.39
CA VAL A 63 -7.37 4.68 -3.19
C VAL A 63 -7.57 3.18 -3.07
N ILE A 64 -8.53 2.73 -2.25
CA ILE A 64 -8.87 1.31 -2.07
C ILE A 64 -9.17 0.65 -3.42
N ALA A 65 -9.97 1.29 -4.26
CA ALA A 65 -10.34 0.79 -5.59
C ALA A 65 -9.14 0.58 -6.54
N ARG A 66 -7.98 1.15 -6.23
CA ARG A 66 -6.74 1.03 -7.01
C ARG A 66 -5.75 0.05 -6.40
N LEU A 67 -5.96 -0.38 -5.16
CA LEU A 67 -5.10 -1.36 -4.50
C LEU A 67 -5.37 -2.72 -5.13
N LYS A 68 -4.31 -3.38 -5.57
CA LYS A 68 -4.34 -4.73 -6.10
C LYS A 68 -3.60 -5.66 -5.16
N GLN A 69 -4.09 -6.89 -5.06
CA GLN A 69 -3.38 -7.98 -4.41
C GLN A 69 -2.12 -8.32 -5.21
N CYS A 70 -0.99 -8.50 -4.51
CA CYS A 70 0.22 -8.98 -5.16
C CYS A 70 0.07 -10.42 -5.68
N PRO A 71 0.65 -10.76 -6.85
CA PRO A 71 0.59 -12.11 -7.40
C PRO A 71 1.11 -13.17 -6.42
N GLY A 72 0.33 -14.22 -6.18
CA GLY A 72 0.73 -15.36 -5.33
C GLY A 72 0.71 -15.11 -3.82
N ARG A 73 0.25 -13.94 -3.35
CA ARG A 73 0.02 -13.63 -1.93
C ARG A 73 -1.46 -13.83 -1.57
N PRO A 74 -1.84 -14.00 -0.29
CA PRO A 74 -3.24 -13.98 0.14
C PRO A 74 -3.88 -12.59 -0.06
N ASP A 75 -5.21 -12.53 -0.18
CA ASP A 75 -5.95 -11.28 -0.38
C ASP A 75 -5.62 -10.29 0.77
N PRO A 76 -5.14 -9.07 0.47
CA PRO A 76 -4.75 -8.08 1.47
C PRO A 76 -5.92 -7.60 2.35
N PHE A 77 -7.17 -7.81 1.93
CA PHE A 77 -8.39 -7.44 2.65
C PHE A 77 -9.03 -8.62 3.40
N GLU A 78 -8.63 -9.86 3.15
CA GLU A 78 -9.17 -11.03 3.87
C GLU A 78 -8.45 -11.29 5.22
N PRO A 79 -9.19 -11.82 6.23
CA PRO A 79 -8.68 -12.06 7.58
C PRO A 79 -7.39 -12.87 7.68
#